data_AF-A0A0D2LV21-F1
#
_entry.id   AF-A0A0D2LV21-F1
#
_cell.length_a   1.000
_cell.length_b   1.000
_cell.length_c   1.000
_cell.angle_alpha   90.00
_cell.angle_beta   90.00
_cell.angle_gamma   90.00
#
_symmetry.space_group_name_H-M   'P 1'
#
loop_
_entity.id
_entity.type
_entity.pdbx_description
1 polymer ?
#
loop_
_entity_poly.entity_id
_entity_poly.type
_entity_poly.pdbx_seq_one_letter_code
_entity_poly.pdbx_strand_id
1 'polypeptide(L)'
;MFGVSKMMSFGPPWLMNVGRRHRMSIGVMYGHWGTPVPRRVPMRMAVGVPISVGPAMQRSDPGFEEHVERMHAAMVEAIKAVYYKHREGYGWGDRPLVIV
;
A
#
# COMPACT_ATOMS: atom_id res chain seq x y z
N MET A 1 12.53 8.31 -0.11
CA MET A 1 12.44 6.95 -0.68
C MET A 1 11.26 6.96 -1.64
N PHE A 2 11.51 6.83 -2.95
CA PHE A 2 10.41 6.64 -3.90
C PHE A 2 9.86 5.23 -3.70
N GLY A 3 8.58 5.09 -3.33
CA GLY A 3 7.91 3.80 -3.24
C GLY A 3 7.30 3.53 -1.88
N VAL A 4 6.06 3.02 -1.89
CA VAL A 4 5.33 2.58 -0.70
C VAL A 4 5.92 1.28 -0.13
N SER A 5 6.73 0.56 -0.92
CA SER A 5 7.35 -0.73 -0.58
C SER A 5 8.88 -0.60 -0.49
N LYS A 6 9.51 -1.39 0.40
CA LYS A 6 10.98 -1.50 0.51
C LYS A 6 11.66 -1.99 -0.78
N MET A 7 10.87 -2.54 -1.70
CA MET A 7 11.29 -3.00 -3.02
C MET A 7 11.60 -1.83 -3.97
N MET A 8 10.85 -0.74 -3.87
CA MET A 8 11.13 0.48 -4.60
C MET A 8 12.02 1.35 -3.72
N SER A 9 13.33 1.25 -3.93
CA SER A 9 14.28 2.27 -3.47
C SER A 9 14.88 2.89 -4.72
N PHE A 10 14.26 3.95 -5.24
CA PHE A 10 14.89 4.64 -6.36
C PHE A 10 16.05 5.50 -5.88
N GLY A 11 16.93 5.76 -6.85
CA GLY A 11 18.19 6.47 -6.78
C GLY A 11 18.28 7.76 -5.97
N PRO A 12 19.48 8.36 -5.95
CA PRO A 12 19.85 9.38 -4.98
C PRO A 12 18.86 10.55 -4.91
N PRO A 13 18.62 11.13 -3.72
CA PRO A 13 17.53 12.08 -3.48
C PRO A 13 17.44 13.27 -4.44
N TRP A 14 18.57 13.69 -5.04
CA TRP A 14 18.61 14.79 -6.01
C TRP A 14 17.83 14.49 -7.31
N LEU A 15 17.69 13.22 -7.70
CA LEU A 15 16.87 12.82 -8.85
C LEU A 15 15.39 13.17 -8.66
N MET A 16 14.91 13.28 -7.40
CA MET A 16 13.55 13.75 -7.11
C MET A 16 13.33 15.19 -7.55
N ASN A 17 14.32 16.06 -7.33
CA ASN A 17 14.21 17.47 -7.68
C ASN A 17 14.23 17.68 -9.19
N VAL A 18 15.06 16.91 -9.90
CA VAL A 18 15.13 16.92 -11.37
C VAL A 18 13.84 16.33 -11.96
N GLY A 19 13.39 15.18 -11.49
CA GLY A 19 12.15 14.54 -11.94
C GLY A 19 10.91 15.42 -11.71
N ARG A 20 10.81 16.06 -10.53
CA ARG A 20 9.74 17.02 -10.24
C ARG A 20 9.77 18.23 -11.17
N ARG A 21 10.95 18.78 -11.44
CA ARG A 21 11.12 19.92 -12.36
C ARG A 21 10.69 19.58 -13.80
N HIS A 22 10.99 18.36 -14.25
CA HIS A 22 10.67 17.90 -15.60
C HIS A 22 9.33 17.17 -15.72
N ARG A 23 8.58 17.00 -14.62
CA ARG A 23 7.33 16.19 -14.55
C ARG A 23 7.53 14.76 -15.08
N MET A 24 8.69 14.18 -14.82
CA MET A 24 9.05 12.82 -15.26
C MET A 24 9.46 11.97 -14.07
N SER A 25 9.06 10.70 -14.09
CA SER A 25 9.51 9.70 -13.11
C SER A 25 10.90 9.21 -13.48
N ILE A 26 11.93 9.90 -12.99
CA ILE A 26 13.32 9.49 -13.18
C ILE A 26 13.71 8.52 -12.06
N GLY A 27 13.69 7.23 -12.39
CA GLY A 27 13.98 6.15 -11.46
C GLY A 27 15.13 5.30 -11.91
N VAL A 28 16.29 5.42 -11.26
CA VAL A 28 17.40 4.47 -11.46
C VAL A 28 17.27 3.38 -10.40
N MET A 29 17.09 2.13 -10.85
CA MET A 29 17.14 0.96 -10.00
C MET A 29 18.60 0.64 -9.70
N TYR A 30 18.98 0.71 -8.42
CA TYR A 30 20.30 0.31 -7.94
C TYR A 30 20.16 -1.01 -7.18
N GLY A 31 20.93 -2.03 -7.56
CA GLY A 31 21.11 -3.22 -6.72
C GLY A 31 22.55 -3.39 -6.27
N HIS A 32 23.24 -4.49 -6.61
CA HIS A 32 24.55 -4.78 -6.01
C HIS A 32 25.62 -3.77 -6.47
N TRP A 33 26.37 -3.20 -5.51
CA TRP A 33 27.51 -2.29 -5.76
C TRP A 33 27.18 -1.05 -6.63
N GLY A 34 25.93 -0.57 -6.60
CA GLY A 34 25.52 0.60 -7.41
C GLY A 34 25.32 0.30 -8.90
N THR A 35 25.31 -0.98 -9.29
CA THR A 35 24.97 -1.41 -10.65
C THR A 35 23.45 -1.51 -10.85
N PRO A 36 22.94 -1.49 -12.10
CA PRO A 36 21.54 -1.73 -12.40
C PRO A 36 21.09 -3.19 -12.16
N VAL A 37 21.95 -4.05 -11.62
CA VAL A 37 21.63 -5.46 -11.33
C VAL A 37 20.68 -5.52 -10.14
N PRO A 38 19.45 -6.04 -10.27
CA PRO A 38 18.48 -6.09 -9.17
C PRO A 38 19.00 -6.86 -7.95
N ARG A 39 18.73 -6.34 -6.76
CA ARG A 39 19.02 -7.01 -5.49
C ARG A 39 17.81 -7.82 -5.02
N ARG A 40 18.03 -9.01 -4.45
CA ARG A 40 16.96 -9.83 -3.87
C ARG A 40 16.35 -9.12 -2.66
N VAL A 41 15.05 -8.86 -2.70
CA VAL A 41 14.30 -8.29 -1.58
C VAL A 41 13.13 -9.23 -1.28
N PRO A 42 12.94 -9.69 -0.03
CA PRO A 42 11.82 -10.55 0.31
C PRO A 42 10.51 -9.79 0.12
N MET A 43 9.64 -10.32 -0.75
CA MET A 43 8.28 -9.83 -0.93
C MET A 43 7.40 -10.40 0.18
N ARG A 44 6.70 -9.52 0.91
CA ARG A 44 5.73 -9.91 1.92
C ARG A 44 4.38 -9.30 1.58
N MET A 45 3.36 -10.14 1.57
CA MET A 45 1.97 -9.75 1.39
C MET A 45 1.19 -10.29 2.58
N ALA A 46 0.36 -9.45 3.19
CA ALA A 46 -0.56 -9.84 4.25
C ALA A 46 -1.98 -9.71 3.70
N VAL A 47 -2.76 -10.78 3.78
CA VAL A 47 -4.13 -10.86 3.28
C VAL A 47 -5.05 -11.16 4.45
N GLY A 48 -6.10 -10.37 4.60
CA GLY A 48 -7.11 -10.54 5.64
C GLY A 48 -8.12 -11.64 5.31
N VAL A 49 -8.97 -11.96 6.28
CA VAL A 49 -10.12 -12.85 6.08
C VAL A 49 -11.13 -12.15 5.15
N PRO A 50 -11.72 -12.86 4.18
CA PRO A 50 -12.76 -12.29 3.31
C PRO A 50 -13.97 -11.80 4.11
N ILE A 51 -14.52 -10.65 3.72
CA ILE A 51 -15.76 -10.11 4.29
C ILE A 51 -16.91 -10.54 3.37
N SER A 52 -17.90 -11.23 3.95
CA SER A 52 -19.11 -11.58 3.21
C SER A 52 -20.00 -10.35 3.05
N VAL A 53 -20.25 -9.97 1.80
CA VAL A 53 -21.14 -8.85 1.44
C VAL A 53 -22.61 -9.28 1.36
N GLY A 54 -22.90 -10.58 1.52
CA GLY A 54 -24.25 -11.11 1.38
C GLY A 54 -24.75 -11.10 -0.06
N PRO A 55 -26.09 -11.11 -0.27
CA PRO A 55 -26.68 -11.12 -1.61
C PRO A 55 -26.43 -9.81 -2.37
N ALA A 56 -26.40 -9.88 -3.69
CA ALA A 56 -26.28 -8.69 -4.53
C ALA A 56 -27.48 -7.76 -4.33
N MET A 57 -27.21 -6.49 -4.03
CA MET A 57 -28.20 -5.42 -3.93
C MET A 57 -28.05 -4.46 -5.10
N GLN A 58 -29.17 -3.96 -5.61
CA GLN A 58 -29.18 -2.84 -6.54
C GLN A 58 -29.13 -1.52 -5.78
N ARG A 59 -28.60 -0.48 -6.41
CA ARG A 59 -28.52 0.86 -5.80
C ARG A 59 -29.89 1.44 -5.46
N SER A 60 -30.94 1.01 -6.18
CA SER A 60 -32.33 1.38 -5.92
C SER A 60 -32.94 0.71 -4.70
N ASP A 61 -32.29 -0.33 -4.15
CA ASP A 61 -32.87 -1.11 -3.06
C ASP A 61 -32.87 -0.30 -1.76
N PRO A 62 -33.96 -0.36 -0.97
CA PRO A 62 -33.98 0.26 0.34
C PRO A 62 -32.82 -0.24 1.22
N GLY A 63 -32.09 0.67 1.84
CA GLY A 63 -30.97 0.34 2.73
C GLY A 63 -29.64 0.03 2.03
N PHE A 64 -29.54 0.21 0.71
CA PHE A 64 -28.27 0.03 -0.03
C PHE A 64 -27.13 0.88 0.55
N GLU A 65 -27.34 2.18 0.75
CA GLU A 65 -26.30 3.09 1.25
C GLU A 65 -25.84 2.72 2.69
N GLU A 66 -26.78 2.35 3.57
CA GLU A 66 -26.46 1.88 4.92
C GLU A 66 -25.67 0.56 4.89
N HIS A 67 -26.01 -0.34 3.96
CA HIS A 67 -25.26 -1.57 3.75
C HIS A 67 -23.82 -1.28 3.30
N VAL A 68 -23.64 -0.38 2.33
CA VAL A 68 -22.32 0.02 1.82
C VAL A 68 -21.48 0.61 2.95
N GLU A 69 -22.01 1.55 3.72
CA GLU A 69 -21.29 2.17 4.82
C GLU A 69 -20.87 1.14 5.89
N ARG A 70 -21.77 0.23 6.25
CA ARG A 70 -21.47 -0.85 7.20
C ARG A 70 -20.36 -1.77 6.68
N MET A 71 -20.42 -2.16 5.40
CA MET A 71 -19.39 -3.02 4.79
C MET A 71 -18.05 -2.30 4.66
N HIS A 72 -18.06 -1.02 4.32
CA HIS A 72 -16.86 -0.19 4.26
C HIS A 72 -16.21 -0.05 5.64
N ALA A 73 -16.99 0.21 6.69
CA ALA A 73 -16.48 0.24 8.06
C ALA A 73 -15.85 -1.10 8.48
N ALA A 74 -16.49 -2.23 8.15
CA ALA A 74 -15.95 -3.56 8.40
C ALA A 74 -14.62 -3.81 7.65
N MET A 75 -14.55 -3.38 6.38
CA MET A 75 -13.33 -3.46 5.56
C MET A 75 -12.19 -2.63 6.16
N VAL A 76 -12.46 -1.39 6.57
CA VAL A 76 -11.48 -0.49 7.18
C VAL A 76 -10.89 -1.10 8.45
N GLU A 77 -11.73 -1.65 9.32
CA GLU A 77 -11.27 -2.30 10.55
C GLU A 77 -10.46 -3.58 10.26
N ALA A 78 -10.89 -4.39 9.30
CA ALA A 78 -10.12 -5.57 8.89
C ALA A 78 -8.73 -5.21 8.34
N ILE A 79 -8.63 -4.15 7.53
CA ILE A 79 -7.36 -3.64 7.01
C ILE A 79 -6.46 -3.15 8.14
N LYS A 80 -7.01 -2.37 9.09
CA LYS A 80 -6.26 -1.93 10.28
C LYS A 80 -5.72 -3.12 11.05
N ALA A 81 -6.56 -4.12 11.34
CA ALA A 81 -6.14 -5.31 12.07
C ALA A 81 -4.98 -6.05 11.40
N VAL A 82 -5.06 -6.28 10.08
CA VAL A 82 -3.98 -6.92 9.31
C VAL A 82 -2.71 -6.07 9.33
N TYR A 83 -2.83 -4.75 9.15
CA TYR A 83 -1.69 -3.85 9.16
C TYR A 83 -0.96 -3.86 10.51
N TYR A 84 -1.67 -3.59 11.60
CA TYR A 84 -1.07 -3.49 12.94
C TYR A 84 -0.50 -4.82 13.42
N LYS A 85 -1.07 -5.96 12.99
CA LYS A 85 -0.52 -7.29 13.25
C LYS A 85 0.83 -7.54 12.56
N HIS A 86 1.06 -7.01 11.36
CA HIS A 86 2.23 -7.36 10.54
C HIS A 86 3.24 -6.22 10.34
N ARG A 87 2.91 -4.96 10.70
CA ARG A 87 3.76 -3.78 10.46
C ARG A 87 5.14 -3.89 11.09
N GLU A 88 5.24 -4.42 12.30
CA GLU A 88 6.52 -4.52 13.03
C GLU A 88 7.45 -5.50 12.35
N GLY A 89 6.94 -6.68 11.96
CA GLY A 89 7.72 -7.67 11.23
C GLY A 89 8.25 -7.13 9.89
N TYR A 90 7.53 -6.21 9.24
CA TYR A 90 7.98 -5.54 8.01
C TYR A 90 8.95 -4.37 8.28
N GLY A 91 9.12 -3.95 9.53
CA GLY A 91 9.95 -2.80 9.93
C GLY A 91 9.26 -1.44 9.75
N TRP A 92 7.95 -1.40 9.99
CA TRP A 92 7.07 -0.22 9.97
C TRP A 92 6.41 0.02 11.34
N GLY A 93 7.08 -0.32 12.45
CA GLY A 93 6.53 -0.15 13.80
C GLY A 93 6.05 1.28 14.07
N ASP A 94 6.84 2.26 13.62
CA ASP A 94 6.59 3.69 13.89
C ASP A 94 5.71 4.36 12.82
N ARG A 95 5.23 3.60 11.83
CA ARG A 95 4.41 4.12 10.74
C ARG A 95 2.93 3.88 11.09
N PRO A 96 2.10 4.93 11.23
CA PRO A 96 0.67 4.77 11.37
C PRO A 96 0.04 4.48 10.00
N LEU A 97 -1.06 3.73 10.01
CA LEU A 97 -1.90 3.54 8.83
C LEU A 97 -2.80 4.77 8.63
N VAL A 98 -2.85 5.28 7.41
CA VAL A 98 -3.75 6.37 7.00
C VAL A 98 -4.66 5.83 5.89
N ILE A 99 -5.97 5.95 6.10
CA ILE A 99 -7.01 5.61 5.12
C ILE A 99 -7.78 6.92 4.89
N VAL A 100 -7.92 7.33 3.63
CA VAL A 100 -8.56 8.59 3.18
C VAL A 100 -9.72 8.24 2.27
#